data_AF-A0AAJ6BMC8-F1
#
_entry.id   AF-A0AAJ6BMC8-F1
#
_cell.length_a   1.000
_cell.length_b   1.000
_cell.length_c   1.000
_cell.angle_alpha   90.00
_cell.angle_beta   90.00
_cell.angle_gamma   90.00
#
_symmetry.space_group_name_H-M   'P 1'
#
loop_
_entity.id
_entity.type
_entity.pdbx_description
1 polymer ?
#
loop_
_entity_poly.entity_id
_entity_poly.type
_entity_poly.pdbx_seq_one_letter_code
_entity_poly.pdbx_strand_id
1 'polypeptide(L)'
;MADDYLVGQMYAAPDLAEASANDPVVLNMERAHDYLRKNFEAINKSRATPDPMLTADANFMDAMERSDRWLREGAKRMETARTDAERTIATLDREMADHLALREGTYSSEIRAHFAGLDKNARISALRAAIEAFDKETLAAVLTAPPYLSGFTPEDQALFHRIYAERHAPKMIARKAVIQKALDTNFRAYNGAIVEHERMFPKGEVANVQARKEKARKAKEEVVV
;
A
#
# COMPACT_ATOMS: atom_id res chain seq x y z
N MET A 1 2.15 21.08 10.56
CA MET A 1 3.19 20.80 9.54
C MET A 1 2.60 19.77 8.59
N ALA A 2 2.91 19.86 7.29
CA ALA A 2 2.40 18.88 6.33
C ALA A 2 2.90 17.47 6.69
N ASP A 3 2.07 16.46 6.46
CA ASP A 3 2.41 15.06 6.71
C ASP A 3 3.66 14.66 5.90
N ASP A 4 4.64 14.03 6.55
CA ASP A 4 5.87 13.58 5.93
C ASP A 4 5.60 12.63 4.76
N TYR A 5 4.50 11.87 4.80
CA TYR A 5 4.10 11.00 3.69
C TYR A 5 3.68 11.77 2.44
N LEU A 6 3.20 13.02 2.56
CA LEU A 6 2.84 13.85 1.40
C LEU A 6 4.06 14.57 0.83
N VAL A 7 4.92 15.14 1.69
CA VAL A 7 6.02 16.02 1.26
C VAL A 7 7.35 15.29 1.08
N GLY A 8 7.53 14.18 1.79
CA GLY A 8 8.75 13.38 1.78
C GLY A 8 8.93 12.58 0.49
N GLN A 9 10.18 12.28 0.16
CA GLN A 9 10.51 11.37 -0.94
C GLN A 9 10.42 9.92 -0.45
N MET A 10 9.20 9.45 -0.15
CA MET A 10 8.98 8.12 0.45
C MET A 10 9.55 6.98 -0.41
N TYR A 11 9.52 7.15 -1.74
CA TYR A 11 10.07 6.19 -2.70
C TYR A 11 11.60 6.29 -2.89
N ALA A 12 12.28 7.24 -2.24
CA ALA A 12 13.73 7.25 -2.16
C ALA A 12 14.27 6.34 -1.04
N ALA A 13 13.40 5.82 -0.17
CA ALA A 13 13.79 4.79 0.79
C ALA A 13 14.35 3.56 0.04
N PRO A 14 15.48 2.95 0.48
CA PRO A 14 16.18 1.94 -0.31
C PRO A 14 15.30 0.79 -0.81
N ASP A 15 14.39 0.31 0.02
CA ASP A 15 13.51 -0.81 -0.32
C ASP A 15 12.43 -0.45 -1.35
N LEU A 16 11.82 0.72 -1.23
CA LEU A 16 10.85 1.21 -2.22
C LEU A 16 11.51 1.69 -3.51
N ALA A 17 12.73 2.24 -3.44
CA ALA A 17 13.50 2.65 -4.60
C ALA A 17 13.89 1.44 -5.46
N GLU A 18 14.44 0.39 -4.83
CA GLU A 18 14.76 -0.86 -5.51
C GLU A 18 13.49 -1.52 -6.08
N ALA A 19 12.41 -1.57 -5.29
CA ALA A 19 11.16 -2.16 -5.74
C ALA A 19 10.55 -1.38 -6.91
N SER A 20 10.56 -0.05 -6.89
CA SER A 20 10.05 0.78 -7.98
C SER A 20 10.82 0.57 -9.28
N ALA A 21 12.15 0.42 -9.19
CA ALA A 21 12.98 0.16 -10.36
C ALA A 21 12.67 -1.19 -11.03
N ASN A 22 12.14 -2.17 -10.28
CA ASN A 22 12.01 -3.55 -10.72
C ASN A 22 10.56 -4.06 -10.80
N ASP A 23 9.58 -3.37 -10.21
CA ASP A 23 8.18 -3.76 -10.19
C ASP A 23 7.28 -2.65 -10.78
N PRO A 24 6.57 -2.91 -11.89
CA PRO A 24 5.74 -1.90 -12.55
C PRO A 24 4.56 -1.41 -11.69
N VAL A 25 4.07 -2.23 -10.75
CA VAL A 25 3.01 -1.84 -9.81
C VAL A 25 3.56 -0.81 -8.83
N VAL A 26 4.76 -1.07 -8.28
CA VAL A 26 5.43 -0.14 -7.37
C VAL A 26 5.82 1.15 -8.08
N LEU A 27 6.27 1.08 -9.34
CA LEU A 27 6.54 2.26 -10.17
C LEU A 27 5.28 3.11 -10.42
N ASN A 28 4.14 2.49 -10.68
CA ASN A 28 2.89 3.22 -10.85
C ASN A 28 2.45 3.90 -9.54
N MET A 29 2.68 3.22 -8.42
CA MET A 29 2.46 3.77 -7.08
C MET A 29 3.40 4.95 -6.77
N GLU A 30 4.68 4.88 -7.16
CA GLU A 30 5.61 6.00 -7.05
C GLU A 30 5.09 7.19 -7.86
N ARG A 31 4.78 7.00 -9.15
CA ARG A 31 4.30 8.09 -10.02
C ARG A 31 3.06 8.78 -9.48
N ALA A 32 2.18 8.02 -8.84
CA ALA A 32 0.96 8.54 -8.28
C ALA A 32 1.23 9.33 -6.98
N HIS A 33 2.14 8.86 -6.12
CA HIS A 33 2.67 9.61 -4.97
C HIS A 33 3.34 10.91 -5.40
N ASP A 34 4.22 10.83 -6.39
CA ASP A 34 5.02 11.93 -6.89
C ASP A 34 4.15 13.03 -7.52
N TYR A 35 3.02 12.64 -8.13
CA TYR A 35 1.98 13.57 -8.57
C TYR A 35 1.38 14.36 -7.39
N LEU A 36 1.06 13.69 -6.28
CA LEU A 36 0.51 14.35 -5.10
C LEU A 36 1.52 15.38 -4.55
N ARG A 37 2.76 14.94 -4.31
CA ARG A 37 3.83 15.77 -3.75
C ARG A 37 4.16 16.98 -4.62
N LYS A 38 4.45 16.78 -5.92
CA LYS A 38 4.86 17.87 -6.83
C LYS A 38 3.77 18.92 -7.01
N ASN A 39 2.50 18.51 -7.07
CA ASN A 39 1.40 19.47 -7.20
C ASN A 39 1.11 20.19 -5.88
N PHE A 40 1.28 19.53 -4.72
CA PHE A 40 1.22 20.22 -3.43
C PHE A 40 2.28 21.33 -3.33
N GLU A 41 3.53 21.02 -3.70
CA GLU A 41 4.63 22.00 -3.77
C GLU A 41 4.28 23.16 -4.72
N ALA A 42 3.75 22.86 -5.90
CA ALA A 42 3.34 23.87 -6.89
C ALA A 42 2.21 24.78 -6.38
N ILE A 43 1.19 24.21 -5.72
CA ILE A 43 0.09 24.98 -5.12
C ILE A 43 0.63 25.92 -4.05
N ASN A 44 1.47 25.41 -3.12
CA ASN A 44 2.07 26.26 -2.08
C ASN A 44 2.92 27.38 -2.66
N LYS A 45 3.73 27.08 -3.69
CA LYS A 45 4.51 28.11 -4.38
C LYS A 45 3.61 29.17 -5.01
N SER A 46 2.54 28.77 -5.69
CA SER A 46 1.59 29.73 -6.29
C SER A 46 0.91 30.61 -5.25
N ARG A 47 0.57 30.08 -4.08
CA ARG A 47 -0.01 30.84 -2.96
C ARG A 47 0.98 31.82 -2.34
N ALA A 48 2.27 31.45 -2.30
CA ALA A 48 3.33 32.33 -1.81
C ALA A 48 3.72 33.43 -2.81
N THR A 49 3.40 33.26 -4.09
CA THR A 49 3.73 34.19 -5.19
C THR A 49 2.48 34.50 -6.01
N PRO A 50 1.49 35.22 -5.43
CA PRO A 50 0.24 35.53 -6.11
C PRO A 50 0.49 36.43 -7.32
N ASP A 51 -0.36 36.31 -8.34
CA ASP A 51 -0.32 37.16 -9.52
C ASP A 51 -0.68 38.61 -9.14
N PRO A 52 0.21 39.59 -9.32
CA PRO A 52 -0.05 40.98 -8.98
C PRO A 52 -1.15 41.63 -9.84
N MET A 53 -1.51 41.02 -10.97
CA MET A 53 -2.59 41.50 -11.84
C MET A 53 -3.98 41.07 -11.36
N LEU A 54 -4.04 40.12 -10.41
CA LEU A 54 -5.28 39.60 -9.85
C LEU A 54 -5.56 40.20 -8.47
N THR A 55 -6.85 40.35 -8.14
CA THR A 55 -7.24 40.68 -6.77
C THR A 55 -6.89 39.53 -5.82
N ALA A 56 -6.78 39.81 -4.51
CA ALA A 56 -6.53 38.77 -3.51
C ALA A 56 -7.59 37.65 -3.57
N ASP A 57 -8.87 38.01 -3.71
CA ASP A 57 -9.97 37.05 -3.84
C ASP A 57 -9.89 36.23 -5.13
N ALA A 58 -9.42 36.81 -6.24
CA ALA A 58 -9.20 36.08 -7.49
C ALA A 58 -8.03 35.09 -7.38
N ASN A 59 -6.90 35.52 -6.82
CA ASN A 59 -5.75 34.65 -6.54
C ASN A 59 -6.12 33.47 -5.62
N PHE A 60 -6.92 33.73 -4.57
CA PHE A 60 -7.38 32.69 -3.65
C PHE A 60 -8.23 31.64 -4.37
N MET A 61 -9.23 32.06 -5.16
CA MET A 61 -10.12 31.15 -5.87
C MET A 61 -9.38 30.34 -6.95
N ASP A 62 -8.47 30.96 -7.68
CA ASP A 62 -7.63 30.28 -8.68
C ASP A 62 -6.75 29.20 -8.02
N ALA A 63 -6.12 29.50 -6.88
CA ALA A 63 -5.37 28.51 -6.12
C ALA A 63 -6.26 27.36 -5.59
N MET A 64 -7.48 27.67 -5.15
CA MET A 64 -8.45 26.67 -4.69
C MET A 64 -8.87 25.73 -5.83
N GLU A 65 -9.23 26.27 -6.99
CA GLU A 65 -9.60 25.48 -8.16
C GLU A 65 -8.47 24.56 -8.65
N ARG A 66 -7.21 25.03 -8.59
CA ARG A 66 -6.03 24.18 -8.82
C ARG A 66 -5.95 23.06 -7.80
N SER A 67 -6.18 23.35 -6.52
CA SER A 67 -6.15 22.35 -5.44
C SER A 67 -7.27 21.31 -5.56
N ASP A 68 -8.50 21.72 -5.90
CA ASP A 68 -9.61 20.80 -6.16
C ASP A 68 -9.31 19.85 -7.32
N ARG A 69 -8.73 20.39 -8.41
CA ARG A 69 -8.32 19.60 -9.57
C ARG A 69 -7.19 18.63 -9.21
N TRP A 70 -6.22 19.10 -8.44
CA TRP A 70 -5.14 18.27 -7.92
C TRP A 70 -5.67 17.08 -7.10
N LEU A 71 -6.58 17.31 -6.15
CA LEU A 71 -7.17 16.23 -5.35
C LEU A 71 -7.97 15.25 -6.21
N ARG A 72 -8.82 15.73 -7.12
CA ARG A 72 -9.63 14.85 -8.00
C ARG A 72 -8.77 13.95 -8.89
N GLU A 73 -7.78 14.53 -9.55
CA GLU A 73 -6.85 13.77 -10.39
C GLU A 73 -5.94 12.86 -9.55
N GLY A 74 -5.54 13.31 -8.36
CA GLY A 74 -4.81 12.52 -7.37
C GLY A 74 -5.60 11.27 -6.98
N ALA A 75 -6.88 11.43 -6.61
CA ALA A 75 -7.78 10.34 -6.27
C ALA A 75 -7.88 9.30 -7.39
N LYS A 76 -8.06 9.75 -8.64
CA LYS A 76 -8.15 8.87 -9.81
C LYS A 76 -6.88 8.05 -10.03
N ARG A 77 -5.71 8.68 -9.87
CA ARG A 77 -4.39 8.02 -10.00
C ARG A 77 -4.18 7.01 -8.87
N MET A 78 -4.51 7.39 -7.63
CA MET A 78 -4.46 6.50 -6.46
C MET A 78 -5.33 5.27 -6.67
N GLU A 79 -6.58 5.46 -7.10
CA GLU A 79 -7.54 4.36 -7.28
C GLU A 79 -7.10 3.37 -8.35
N THR A 80 -6.56 3.89 -9.46
CA THR A 80 -6.03 3.05 -10.54
C THR A 80 -4.84 2.22 -10.03
N ALA A 81 -3.86 2.87 -9.40
CA ALA A 81 -2.69 2.17 -8.87
C ALA A 81 -3.08 1.15 -7.79
N ARG A 82 -4.02 1.51 -6.90
CA ARG A 82 -4.58 0.63 -5.88
C ARG A 82 -5.20 -0.63 -6.48
N THR A 83 -6.07 -0.47 -7.47
CA THR A 83 -6.73 -1.59 -8.14
C THR A 83 -5.70 -2.55 -8.74
N ASP A 84 -4.65 -2.02 -9.37
CA ASP A 84 -3.57 -2.83 -9.94
C ASP A 84 -2.77 -3.58 -8.88
N ALA A 85 -2.49 -2.93 -7.74
CA ALA A 85 -1.79 -3.53 -6.61
C ALA A 85 -2.62 -4.63 -5.94
N GLU A 86 -3.90 -4.39 -5.65
CA GLU A 86 -4.80 -5.38 -5.04
C GLU A 86 -4.94 -6.61 -5.94
N ARG A 87 -5.09 -6.41 -7.26
CA ARG A 87 -5.12 -7.50 -8.24
C ARG A 87 -3.80 -8.28 -8.27
N THR A 88 -2.66 -7.59 -8.20
CA THR A 88 -1.34 -8.24 -8.22
C THR A 88 -1.11 -9.04 -6.94
N ILE A 89 -1.49 -8.51 -5.77
CA ILE A 89 -1.44 -9.23 -4.50
C ILE A 89 -2.32 -10.48 -4.57
N ALA A 90 -3.55 -10.38 -5.08
CA ALA A 90 -4.44 -11.54 -5.20
C ALA A 90 -3.89 -12.61 -6.15
N THR A 91 -3.16 -12.21 -7.20
CA THR A 91 -2.45 -13.16 -8.08
C THR A 91 -1.26 -13.80 -7.37
N LEU A 92 -0.43 -13.01 -6.66
CA LEU A 92 0.67 -13.54 -5.87
C LEU A 92 0.20 -14.53 -4.81
N ASP A 93 -0.93 -14.25 -4.15
CA ASP A 93 -1.50 -15.15 -3.15
C ASP A 93 -1.94 -16.49 -3.75
N ARG A 94 -2.53 -16.48 -4.95
CA ARG A 94 -2.87 -17.71 -5.68
C ARG A 94 -1.63 -18.46 -6.14
N GLU A 95 -0.67 -17.77 -6.75
CA GLU A 95 0.60 -18.37 -7.19
C GLU A 95 1.39 -18.95 -6.02
N MET A 96 1.43 -18.28 -4.88
CA MET A 96 2.03 -18.78 -3.65
C MET A 96 1.29 -20.02 -3.15
N ALA A 97 -0.04 -20.00 -3.10
CA ALA A 97 -0.83 -21.15 -2.67
C ALA A 97 -0.60 -22.37 -3.58
N ASP A 98 -0.57 -22.17 -4.90
CA ASP A 98 -0.30 -23.22 -5.88
C ASP A 98 1.14 -23.76 -5.76
N HIS A 99 2.12 -22.86 -5.62
CA HIS A 99 3.53 -23.23 -5.49
C HIS A 99 3.80 -24.05 -4.22
N LEU A 100 3.20 -23.60 -3.11
CA LEU A 100 3.33 -24.19 -1.79
C LEU A 100 2.36 -25.35 -1.55
N ALA A 101 1.47 -25.66 -2.49
CA ALA A 101 0.44 -26.67 -2.33
C ALA A 101 1.03 -28.01 -1.86
N LEU A 102 0.45 -28.51 -0.78
CA LEU A 102 0.77 -29.79 -0.16
C LEU A 102 -0.42 -30.73 -0.35
N ARG A 103 -0.14 -31.98 -0.75
CA ARG A 103 -1.15 -33.02 -0.95
C ARG A 103 -0.71 -34.27 -0.22
N GLU A 104 -1.59 -34.83 0.60
CA GLU A 104 -1.30 -36.07 1.31
C GLU A 104 -1.03 -37.21 0.32
N GLY A 105 -0.02 -38.02 0.66
CA GLY A 105 0.42 -39.17 -0.10
C GLY A 105 -0.03 -40.47 0.56
N THR A 106 0.31 -41.60 -0.08
CA THR A 106 -0.07 -42.94 0.40
C THR A 106 0.46 -43.24 1.79
N TYR A 107 1.62 -42.70 2.17
CA TYR A 107 2.29 -42.98 3.44
C TYR A 107 2.06 -41.91 4.52
N SER A 108 1.09 -41.00 4.33
CA SER A 108 0.89 -39.88 5.25
C SER A 108 0.54 -40.33 6.68
N SER A 109 -0.16 -41.46 6.86
CA SER A 109 -0.41 -42.03 8.19
C SER A 109 0.87 -42.47 8.91
N GLU A 110 1.75 -43.16 8.21
CA GLU A 110 2.99 -43.73 8.71
C GLU A 110 3.99 -42.63 9.04
N ILE A 111 4.07 -41.61 8.20
CA ILE A 111 4.89 -40.41 8.45
C ILE A 111 4.40 -39.71 9.73
N ARG A 112 3.10 -39.48 9.91
CA ARG A 112 2.56 -38.86 11.12
C ARG A 112 2.87 -39.70 12.37
N ALA A 113 2.66 -41.01 12.30
CA ALA A 113 2.96 -41.92 13.40
C ALA A 113 4.45 -41.90 13.77
N HIS A 114 5.34 -41.85 12.77
CA HIS A 114 6.78 -41.67 12.99
C HIS A 114 7.07 -40.35 13.72
N PHE A 115 6.55 -39.23 13.23
CA PHE A 115 6.74 -37.91 13.85
C PHE A 115 6.20 -37.86 15.29
N ALA A 116 5.04 -38.46 15.56
CA ALA A 116 4.47 -38.54 16.90
C ALA A 116 5.36 -39.32 17.89
N GLY A 117 6.08 -40.34 17.41
CA GLY A 117 7.00 -41.16 18.20
C GLY A 117 8.36 -40.50 18.49
N LEU A 118 8.74 -39.45 17.76
CA LEU A 118 9.98 -38.71 18.00
C LEU A 118 9.90 -37.88 19.29
N ASP A 119 11.03 -37.66 19.96
CA ASP A 119 11.13 -36.62 20.98
C ASP A 119 10.98 -35.22 20.34
N LYS A 120 10.68 -34.20 21.16
CA LYS A 120 10.40 -32.84 20.68
C LYS A 120 11.54 -32.26 19.82
N ASN A 121 12.80 -32.46 20.21
CA ASN A 121 13.94 -31.87 19.51
C ASN A 121 14.22 -32.59 18.20
N ALA A 122 14.15 -33.92 18.19
CA ALA A 122 14.28 -34.73 16.98
C ALA A 122 13.15 -34.42 15.99
N ARG A 123 11.92 -34.25 16.47
CA ARG A 123 10.75 -33.90 15.66
C ARG A 123 10.91 -32.55 14.96
N ILE A 124 11.31 -31.52 15.70
CA ILE A 124 11.58 -30.19 15.15
C ILE A 124 12.70 -30.26 14.10
N SER A 125 13.77 -31.00 14.39
CA SER A 125 14.91 -31.13 13.47
C SER A 125 14.53 -31.86 12.19
N ALA A 126 13.75 -32.95 12.30
CA ALA A 126 13.23 -33.69 11.15
C ALA A 126 12.33 -32.83 10.26
N LEU A 127 11.42 -32.04 10.85
CA LEU A 127 10.55 -31.14 10.08
C LEU A 127 11.37 -30.04 9.39
N ARG A 128 12.37 -29.47 10.06
CA ARG A 128 13.28 -28.50 9.43
C ARG A 128 14.03 -29.12 8.25
N ALA A 129 14.54 -30.34 8.39
CA ALA A 129 15.20 -31.04 7.30
C ALA A 129 14.25 -31.28 6.12
N ALA A 130 13.00 -31.67 6.38
CA ALA A 130 11.97 -31.82 5.35
C ALA A 130 11.66 -30.49 4.64
N ILE A 131 11.60 -29.37 5.39
CA ILE A 131 11.47 -28.03 4.80
C ILE A 131 12.69 -27.73 3.91
N GLU A 132 13.91 -27.89 4.42
CA GLU A 132 15.13 -27.60 3.65
C GLU A 132 15.23 -28.41 2.36
N ALA A 133 14.84 -29.69 2.41
CA ALA A 133 14.84 -30.60 1.27
C ALA A 133 13.65 -30.42 0.32
N PHE A 134 12.67 -29.58 0.68
CA PHE A 134 11.40 -29.44 -0.03
C PHE A 134 10.66 -30.78 -0.20
N ASP A 135 10.71 -31.63 0.83
CA ASP A 135 10.04 -32.93 0.85
C ASP A 135 8.52 -32.75 1.03
N LYS A 136 7.83 -32.56 -0.09
CA LYS A 136 6.39 -32.29 -0.11
C LYS A 136 5.54 -33.41 0.48
N GLU A 137 6.00 -34.66 0.44
CA GLU A 137 5.23 -35.78 1.00
C GLU A 137 5.23 -35.73 2.52
N THR A 138 6.41 -35.55 3.12
CA THR A 138 6.54 -35.37 4.58
C THR A 138 5.86 -34.08 5.04
N LEU A 139 6.09 -32.98 4.33
CA LEU A 139 5.47 -31.69 4.66
C LEU A 139 3.95 -31.77 4.57
N ALA A 140 3.39 -32.42 3.55
CA ALA A 140 1.95 -32.61 3.46
C ALA A 140 1.43 -33.42 4.65
N ALA A 141 2.00 -34.60 4.90
CA ALA A 141 1.56 -35.47 5.99
C ALA A 141 1.53 -34.74 7.34
N VAL A 142 2.51 -33.88 7.61
CA VAL A 142 2.69 -33.20 8.90
C VAL A 142 1.96 -31.86 8.99
N LEU A 143 1.92 -31.07 7.92
CA LEU A 143 1.42 -29.69 7.94
C LEU A 143 -0.06 -29.57 7.51
N THR A 144 -0.64 -30.53 6.80
CA THR A 144 -2.07 -30.47 6.41
C THR A 144 -3.01 -31.18 7.38
N ALA A 145 -2.49 -32.15 8.14
CA ALA A 145 -3.27 -32.91 9.11
C ALA A 145 -3.36 -32.19 10.47
N PRO A 146 -4.31 -32.56 11.35
CA PRO A 146 -4.35 -32.02 12.71
C PRO A 146 -3.01 -32.18 13.45
N PRO A 147 -2.49 -31.13 14.10
CA PRO A 147 -1.10 -31.07 14.56
C PRO A 147 -0.78 -32.12 15.62
N TYR A 148 -1.76 -32.49 16.46
CA TYR A 148 -1.60 -33.50 17.50
C TYR A 148 -1.29 -34.91 16.95
N LEU A 149 -1.67 -35.22 15.69
CA LEU A 149 -1.36 -36.52 15.06
C LEU A 149 0.13 -36.70 14.76
N SER A 150 0.87 -35.60 14.67
CA SER A 150 2.32 -35.57 14.47
C SER A 150 3.06 -35.11 15.74
N GLY A 151 2.34 -34.95 16.86
CA GLY A 151 2.88 -34.47 18.13
C GLY A 151 3.18 -32.97 18.17
N PHE A 152 2.67 -32.15 17.26
CA PHE A 152 2.84 -30.69 17.31
C PHE A 152 1.67 -30.00 18.02
N THR A 153 1.90 -28.78 18.50
CA THR A 153 0.80 -27.87 18.83
C THR A 153 0.32 -27.13 17.59
N PRO A 154 -0.89 -26.53 17.61
CA PRO A 154 -1.34 -25.64 16.54
C PRO A 154 -0.37 -24.48 16.27
N GLU A 155 0.25 -23.92 17.31
CA GLU A 155 1.22 -22.82 17.20
C GLU A 155 2.51 -23.29 16.51
N ASP A 156 3.01 -24.49 16.85
CA ASP A 156 4.17 -25.09 16.18
C ASP A 156 3.87 -25.26 14.68
N GLN A 157 2.71 -25.84 14.34
CA GLN A 157 2.35 -26.09 12.94
C GLN A 157 2.20 -24.78 12.15
N ALA A 158 1.57 -23.75 12.73
CA ALA A 158 1.48 -22.42 12.12
C ALA A 158 2.85 -21.77 11.90
N LEU A 159 3.77 -21.93 12.86
CA LEU A 159 5.15 -21.47 12.72
C LEU A 159 5.87 -22.18 11.55
N PHE A 160 5.75 -23.51 11.44
CA PHE A 160 6.40 -24.26 10.37
C PHE A 160 5.79 -23.98 8.99
N HIS A 161 4.49 -23.73 8.90
CA HIS A 161 3.86 -23.20 7.67
C HIS A 161 4.50 -21.89 7.22
N ARG A 162 4.75 -20.97 8.17
CA ARG A 162 5.43 -19.70 7.88
C ARG A 162 6.86 -19.93 7.40
N ILE A 163 7.64 -20.75 8.11
CA ILE A 163 9.03 -21.07 7.73
C ILE A 163 9.08 -21.73 6.35
N TYR A 164 8.16 -22.65 6.06
CA TYR A 164 8.03 -23.30 4.76
C TYR A 164 7.77 -22.27 3.64
N ALA A 165 6.82 -21.36 3.86
CA ALA A 165 6.51 -20.29 2.91
C ALA A 165 7.70 -19.34 2.70
N GLU A 166 8.35 -18.89 3.78
CA GLU A 166 9.53 -18.02 3.73
C GLU A 166 10.71 -18.67 2.99
N ARG A 167 10.89 -19.98 3.15
CA ARG A 167 11.98 -20.71 2.50
C ARG A 167 11.75 -20.90 1.01
N HIS A 168 10.53 -21.26 0.60
CA HIS A 168 10.25 -21.70 -0.77
C HIS A 168 9.57 -20.67 -1.66
N ALA A 169 8.95 -19.64 -1.06
CA ALA A 169 8.37 -18.51 -1.79
C ALA A 169 8.95 -17.13 -1.38
N PRO A 170 10.26 -16.98 -1.10
CA PRO A 170 10.81 -15.74 -0.53
C PRO A 170 10.60 -14.53 -1.45
N LYS A 171 10.73 -14.73 -2.77
CA LYS A 171 10.53 -13.66 -3.76
C LYS A 171 9.08 -13.17 -3.81
N MET A 172 8.11 -14.09 -3.75
CA MET A 172 6.70 -13.74 -3.78
C MET A 172 6.28 -13.01 -2.50
N ILE A 173 6.78 -13.48 -1.34
CA ILE A 173 6.56 -12.83 -0.05
C ILE A 173 7.18 -11.42 -0.03
N ALA A 174 8.43 -11.29 -0.44
CA ALA A 174 9.11 -9.99 -0.50
C ALA A 174 8.39 -9.02 -1.43
N ARG A 175 8.01 -9.49 -2.63
CA ARG A 175 7.24 -8.70 -3.61
C ARG A 175 5.88 -8.25 -3.05
N LYS A 176 5.14 -9.15 -2.40
CA LYS A 176 3.86 -8.81 -1.76
C LYS A 176 4.06 -7.75 -0.67
N ALA A 177 5.09 -7.90 0.17
CA ALA A 177 5.38 -6.97 1.25
C ALA A 177 5.70 -5.55 0.73
N VAL A 178 6.50 -5.41 -0.32
CA VAL A 178 6.82 -4.08 -0.89
C VAL A 178 5.61 -3.43 -1.57
N ILE A 179 4.76 -4.20 -2.25
CA ILE A 179 3.50 -3.67 -2.83
C ILE A 179 2.56 -3.19 -1.71
N GLN A 180 2.45 -3.93 -0.60
CA GLN A 180 1.67 -3.52 0.57
C GLN A 180 2.22 -2.26 1.22
N LYS A 181 3.55 -2.13 1.33
CA LYS A 181 4.19 -0.90 1.81
C LYS A 181 3.91 0.30 0.89
N ALA A 182 3.97 0.10 -0.42
CA ALA A 182 3.65 1.13 -1.41
C ALA A 182 2.18 1.59 -1.34
N LEU A 183 1.25 0.65 -1.08
CA LEU A 183 -0.17 0.94 -0.82
C LEU A 183 -0.36 1.83 0.42
N ASP A 184 0.20 1.44 1.56
CA ASP A 184 0.10 2.22 2.81
C ASP A 184 0.72 3.62 2.65
N THR A 185 1.86 3.71 1.97
CA THR A 185 2.53 4.99 1.67
C THR A 185 1.61 5.93 0.88
N ASN A 186 0.98 5.43 -0.19
CA ASN A 186 0.07 6.22 -1.01
C ASN A 186 -1.20 6.62 -0.27
N PHE A 187 -1.78 5.70 0.52
CA PHE A 187 -2.95 6.00 1.33
C PHE A 187 -2.69 7.14 2.31
N ARG A 188 -1.55 7.10 3.02
CA ARG A 188 -1.15 8.18 3.94
C ARG A 188 -0.89 9.48 3.21
N ALA A 189 -0.18 9.45 2.07
CA ALA A 189 0.08 10.64 1.26
C ALA A 189 -1.21 11.32 0.79
N TYR A 190 -2.19 10.53 0.32
CA TYR A 190 -3.48 11.06 -0.13
C TYR A 190 -4.31 11.63 1.02
N ASN A 191 -4.34 10.97 2.18
CA ASN A 191 -4.98 11.54 3.38
C ASN A 191 -4.31 12.85 3.80
N GLY A 192 -2.98 12.90 3.77
CA GLY A 192 -2.22 14.14 3.99
C GLY A 192 -2.60 15.23 3.00
N ALA A 193 -2.80 14.90 1.72
CA ALA A 193 -3.24 15.85 0.70
C ALA A 193 -4.62 16.44 1.00
N ILE A 194 -5.58 15.62 1.46
CA ILE A 194 -6.90 16.08 1.87
C ILE A 194 -6.81 17.05 3.04
N VAL A 195 -6.07 16.67 4.10
CA VAL A 195 -5.88 17.51 5.29
C VAL A 195 -5.25 18.84 4.92
N GLU A 196 -4.23 18.82 4.07
CA GLU A 196 -3.55 20.03 3.63
C GLU A 196 -4.44 20.91 2.74
N HIS A 197 -5.24 20.33 1.86
CA HIS A 197 -6.24 21.07 1.10
C HIS A 197 -7.22 21.81 2.01
N GLU A 198 -7.80 21.12 3.00
CA GLU A 198 -8.72 21.74 3.96
C GLU A 198 -8.06 22.83 4.80
N ARG A 199 -6.78 22.64 5.15
CA ARG A 199 -5.97 23.65 5.84
C ARG A 199 -5.69 24.87 4.96
N MET A 200 -5.44 24.67 3.67
CA MET A 200 -5.16 25.76 2.71
C MET A 200 -6.42 26.56 2.36
N PHE A 201 -7.58 25.90 2.33
CA PHE A 201 -8.86 26.49 1.91
C PHE A 201 -9.98 26.16 2.93
N PRO A 202 -9.95 26.75 4.14
CA PRO A 202 -10.98 26.50 5.14
C PRO A 202 -12.36 26.90 4.63
N LYS A 203 -13.38 26.05 4.84
CA LYS A 203 -14.74 26.26 4.31
C LYS A 203 -15.32 27.65 4.62
N GLY A 204 -15.05 28.19 5.83
CA GLY A 204 -15.50 29.52 6.21
C GLY A 204 -14.87 30.65 5.40
N GLU A 205 -13.57 30.54 5.11
CA GLU A 205 -12.86 31.53 4.27
C GLU A 205 -13.33 31.45 2.82
N VAL A 206 -13.49 30.23 2.29
CA VAL A 206 -14.04 29.99 0.95
C VAL A 206 -15.42 30.64 0.79
N ALA A 207 -16.32 30.41 1.74
CA ALA A 207 -17.66 31.01 1.72
C ALA A 207 -17.61 32.55 1.76
N ASN A 208 -16.72 33.11 2.58
CA ASN A 208 -16.54 34.56 2.69
C ASN A 208 -16.00 35.17 1.38
N VAL A 209 -15.01 34.55 0.75
CA VAL A 209 -14.45 34.99 -0.55
C VAL A 209 -15.52 34.93 -1.64
N GLN A 210 -16.30 33.84 -1.70
CA GLN A 210 -17.40 33.69 -2.66
C GLN A 210 -18.47 34.77 -2.49
N ALA A 211 -18.88 35.06 -1.25
CA ALA A 211 -19.85 36.12 -0.97
C ALA A 211 -19.34 37.51 -1.39
N ARG A 212 -18.04 37.80 -1.18
CA ARG A 212 -17.43 39.06 -1.64
C ARG A 212 -17.41 39.16 -3.17
N LYS A 213 -17.03 38.10 -3.88
CA LYS A 213 -17.06 38.06 -5.35
C LYS A 213 -18.48 38.27 -5.89
N GLU A 214 -19.47 37.62 -5.30
CA GLU A 214 -20.87 37.75 -5.73
C GLU A 214 -21.41 39.17 -5.50
N LYS A 215 -21.08 39.79 -4.36
CA LYS A 215 -21.43 41.19 -4.09
C LYS A 215 -20.78 42.14 -5.10
N ALA A 216 -19.49 41.92 -5.42
CA ALA A 216 -18.78 42.72 -6.41
C ALA A 216 -19.36 42.56 -7.83
N ARG A 217 -19.79 41.34 -8.20
CA ARG A 217 -20.48 41.06 -9.46
C ARG A 217 -21.78 41.85 -9.57
N LYS A 218 -22.66 41.78 -8.55
CA LYS A 218 -23.93 42.52 -8.52
C LYS A 218 -23.73 44.03 -8.61
N ALA A 219 -22.78 44.58 -7.85
CA ALA A 219 -22.47 46.00 -7.91
C ALA A 219 -21.99 46.45 -9.31
N LYS A 220 -21.25 45.60 -10.03
CA LYS A 220 -20.85 45.88 -11.42
C LYS A 220 -22.05 45.87 -12.37
N GLU A 221 -22.99 44.95 -12.18
CA GLU A 221 -24.21 44.85 -13.00
C GLU A 221 -25.12 46.07 -12.80
N GLU A 222 -25.22 46.61 -11.57
CA GLU A 222 -26.01 47.80 -11.26
C GLU A 222 -25.42 49.12 -11.81
N VAL A 223 -24.11 49.19 -12.06
CA VAL A 223 -23.42 50.38 -12.62
C VAL A 223 -23.46 50.42 -14.16
N VAL A 224 -23.77 49.29 -14.80
CA VAL A 224 -23.82 49.15 -16.27
C VAL A 224 -25.25 49.34 -16.82
N VAL A 225 -26.23 49.56 -15.95
CA VAL A 225 -27.63 49.92 -16.25
C VAL A 225 -27.82 51.43 -16.07
#